data_AF-A0A931UYN9-F1
#
_entry.id   AF-A0A931UYN9-F1
#
_cell.length_a   1.000
_cell.length_b   1.000
_cell.length_c   1.000
_cell.angle_alpha   90.00
_cell.angle_beta   90.00
_cell.angle_gamma   90.00
#
_symmetry.space_group_name_H-M   'P 1'
#
loop_
_entity.id
_entity.type
_entity.pdbx_description
1 polymer ?
#
loop_
_entity_poly.entity_id
_entity_poly.type
_entity_poly.pdbx_seq_one_letter_code
_entity_poly.pdbx_strand_id
1 'polypeptide(L)'
;MSNAPYIPRFSDPRDIDEFVAKLEAFERGELSADAFRAFRLTRGVYGQRQPDVQMLRVKVPGGLLGKAQLEAIADVADRWSRGFAHVTTRQNFQLHFIKMTDAEAAMRRCDEAGLTIREACGNSVRNVTACDRASICGDAAFDVTPYQEAVVRYFLRHPLAATLPRKFKIAFSGCATDCAVAAIHDLGFIAKSRDGVAGFRVVVAGGLSTLPMSAIVLHDFVPAAEIARVGETILRLFDRLGNRENRHRARLKYVLKKLGEEGFRARYAEIRAEVDAEASAELKLPESPRRPPAPPVLLDAQPPGYLAWRAQSVVDQRQDGYTAVYVRLKLGDVTSAQMRALGPIFERFGDGSAYITIDQNILIPYVDRRSLPAIFVALKEIGLSELGVHTAKDVTSCPGAETCNLAVTKSRQLAGAVSERLEQDDAQQYDALKGTVIKVSGCPNSCGQHHIADIGFHGAAKKEGGKTYPMYQLHLGGGVDGDGAYFGRQVVKIVARRVPEAVVKLLALYQSDRAEGETPNAFFRRVDPKRVVAALGDLLAGFAAGEEADIGETVGFEVAVGQGECAA
;
A
#
# COMPACT_ATOMS: atom_id res chain seq x y z
N MET A 1 25.55 19.34 -14.75
CA MET A 1 24.29 18.74 -14.27
C MET A 1 24.61 17.31 -13.84
N SER A 2 24.16 16.86 -12.67
CA SER A 2 24.41 15.47 -12.22
C SER A 2 23.74 14.49 -13.19
N ASN A 3 24.44 13.41 -13.56
CA ASN A 3 23.88 12.34 -14.39
C ASN A 3 23.02 11.33 -13.60
N ALA A 4 22.96 11.47 -12.26
CA ALA A 4 22.17 10.59 -11.41
C ALA A 4 20.76 11.16 -11.17
N PRO A 5 19.71 10.32 -11.12
CA PRO A 5 18.36 10.75 -10.73
C PRO A 5 18.37 11.30 -9.30
N TYR A 6 17.56 12.33 -9.04
CA TYR A 6 17.33 12.80 -7.68
C TYR A 6 16.46 11.79 -6.93
N ILE A 7 17.09 11.05 -6.01
CA ILE A 7 16.40 10.18 -5.05
C ILE A 7 16.71 10.68 -3.64
N PRO A 8 15.70 11.06 -2.83
CA PRO A 8 15.94 11.60 -1.51
C PRO A 8 16.60 10.58 -0.56
N ARG A 9 17.66 11.01 0.12
CA ARG A 9 18.23 10.27 1.26
C ARG A 9 17.45 10.60 2.53
N PHE A 10 16.91 9.56 3.17
CA PHE A 10 16.24 9.65 4.47
C PHE A 10 16.96 8.89 5.58
N SER A 11 17.92 8.04 5.21
CA SER A 11 18.69 7.24 6.15
C SER A 11 19.61 8.08 7.04
N ASP A 12 19.94 7.54 8.20
CA ASP A 12 20.91 8.09 9.14
C ASP A 12 21.57 6.91 9.85
N PRO A 13 22.90 6.73 9.77
CA PRO A 13 23.57 5.58 10.37
C PRO A 13 23.38 5.51 11.89
N ARG A 14 23.12 6.64 12.56
CA ARG A 14 22.85 6.69 14.01
C ARG A 14 21.58 5.93 14.40
N ASP A 15 20.61 5.81 13.48
CA ASP A 15 19.41 4.98 13.74
C ASP A 15 19.76 3.50 13.88
N ILE A 16 20.82 3.05 13.20
CA ILE A 16 21.31 1.67 13.21
C ILE A 16 22.15 1.44 14.44
N ASP A 17 23.06 2.37 14.75
CA ASP A 17 23.91 2.26 15.94
C ASP A 17 23.06 2.26 17.23
N GLU A 18 21.98 3.07 17.27
CA GLU A 18 20.98 3.03 18.35
C GLU A 18 20.27 1.67 18.42
N PHE A 19 19.96 1.07 17.26
CA PHE A 19 19.33 -0.25 17.21
C PHE A 19 20.25 -1.33 17.77
N VAL A 20 21.52 -1.35 17.37
CA VAL A 20 22.53 -2.29 17.85
C VAL A 20 22.70 -2.17 19.36
N ALA A 21 22.91 -0.97 19.88
CA ALA A 21 23.06 -0.75 21.31
C ALA A 21 21.84 -1.25 22.12
N LYS A 22 20.63 -1.09 21.60
CA LYS A 22 19.39 -1.58 22.23
C LYS A 22 19.21 -3.09 22.07
N LEU A 23 19.66 -3.68 20.97
CA LEU A 23 19.67 -5.13 20.81
C LEU A 23 20.64 -5.77 21.81
N GLU A 24 21.87 -5.27 21.93
CA GLU A 24 22.85 -5.79 22.89
C GLU A 24 22.36 -5.66 24.34
N ALA A 25 21.74 -4.52 24.70
CA ALA A 25 21.14 -4.34 26.02
C ALA A 25 20.01 -5.35 26.29
N PHE A 26 19.20 -5.67 25.27
CA PHE A 26 18.20 -6.73 25.37
C PHE A 26 18.83 -8.11 25.56
N GLU A 27 19.89 -8.43 24.80
CA GLU A 27 20.62 -9.71 24.90
C GLU A 27 21.33 -9.89 26.26
N ARG A 28 21.80 -8.79 26.87
CA ARG A 28 22.32 -8.78 28.24
C ARG A 28 21.24 -8.82 29.33
N GLY A 29 19.96 -8.77 28.97
CA GLY A 29 18.83 -8.78 29.91
C GLY A 29 18.55 -7.43 30.59
N GLU A 30 19.14 -6.34 30.11
CA GLU A 30 18.94 -4.97 30.63
C GLU A 30 17.63 -4.34 30.11
N LEU A 31 17.06 -4.88 29.03
CA LEU A 31 15.76 -4.47 28.48
C LEU A 31 14.77 -5.64 28.52
N SER A 32 13.52 -5.36 28.88
CA SER A 32 12.46 -6.36 28.78
C SER A 32 12.09 -6.64 27.31
N ALA A 33 11.55 -7.83 27.05
CA ALA A 33 11.07 -8.19 25.71
C ALA A 33 10.02 -7.20 25.17
N ASP A 34 9.16 -6.68 26.04
CA ASP A 34 8.15 -5.68 25.66
C ASP A 34 8.77 -4.32 25.30
N ALA A 35 9.75 -3.86 26.08
CA ALA A 35 10.46 -2.61 25.80
C ALA A 35 11.24 -2.72 24.48
N PHE A 36 11.96 -3.83 24.28
CA PHE A 36 12.69 -4.07 23.04
C PHE A 36 11.74 -4.22 21.84
N ARG A 37 10.62 -4.94 21.99
CA ARG A 37 9.57 -5.05 20.96
C ARG A 37 9.03 -3.67 20.56
N ALA A 38 8.64 -2.84 21.53
CA ALA A 38 8.13 -1.50 21.25
C ALA A 38 9.16 -0.65 20.48
N PHE A 39 10.44 -0.73 20.89
CA PHE A 39 11.55 -0.05 20.25
C PHE A 39 11.81 -0.55 18.82
N ARG A 40 12.06 -1.84 18.61
CA ARG A 40 12.45 -2.40 17.30
C ARG A 40 11.34 -2.25 16.25
N LEU A 41 10.08 -2.23 16.68
CA LEU A 41 8.95 -1.91 15.80
C LEU A 41 9.11 -0.51 15.19
N THR A 42 9.58 0.47 15.94
CA THR A 42 9.89 1.81 15.41
C THR A 42 11.17 1.85 14.57
N ARG A 43 11.91 0.74 14.47
CA ARG A 43 13.03 0.50 13.53
C ARG A 43 12.63 -0.43 12.38
N GLY A 44 11.34 -0.61 12.13
CA GLY A 44 10.88 -1.39 10.97
C GLY A 44 11.10 -2.91 11.09
N VAL A 45 11.57 -3.41 12.24
CA VAL A 45 11.80 -4.83 12.52
C VAL A 45 10.59 -5.41 13.27
N TYR A 46 9.89 -6.36 12.67
CA TYR A 46 8.62 -6.90 13.17
C TYR A 46 8.68 -8.42 13.22
N GLY A 47 8.25 -9.04 14.32
CA GLY A 47 8.19 -10.50 14.43
C GLY A 47 7.09 -11.10 13.58
N GLN A 48 7.42 -12.16 12.85
CA GLN A 48 6.47 -12.87 11.99
C GLN A 48 5.92 -14.12 12.69
N ARG A 49 5.15 -14.90 11.95
CA ARG A 49 4.49 -16.12 12.45
C ARG A 49 5.47 -17.23 12.81
N GLN A 50 6.55 -17.32 12.04
CA GLN A 50 7.63 -18.26 12.32
C GLN A 50 8.53 -17.71 13.44
N PRO A 51 8.93 -18.56 14.39
CA PRO A 51 9.81 -18.15 15.49
C PRO A 51 11.20 -17.73 14.96
N ASP A 52 11.90 -16.93 15.77
CA ASP A 52 13.31 -16.53 15.60
C ASP A 52 13.66 -15.73 14.33
N VAL A 53 12.66 -15.37 13.53
CA VAL A 53 12.83 -14.55 12.32
C VAL A 53 11.90 -13.35 12.32
N GLN A 54 12.29 -12.35 11.53
CA GLN A 54 11.67 -11.04 11.47
C GLN A 54 11.30 -10.66 10.04
N MET A 55 10.31 -9.81 9.93
CA MET A 55 10.05 -9.00 8.75
C MET A 55 10.74 -7.64 8.94
N LEU A 56 11.56 -7.26 7.96
CA LEU A 56 12.14 -5.93 7.85
C LEU A 56 11.33 -5.12 6.84
N ARG A 57 10.82 -3.96 7.27
CA ARG A 57 10.12 -3.02 6.39
C ARG A 57 11.00 -1.84 6.04
N VAL A 58 11.32 -1.70 4.75
CA VAL A 58 12.03 -0.55 4.20
C VAL A 58 11.01 0.55 3.86
N LYS A 59 11.21 1.75 4.41
CA LYS A 59 10.35 2.91 4.19
C LYS A 59 10.81 3.63 2.91
N VAL A 60 9.91 3.73 1.93
CA VAL A 60 10.15 4.42 0.65
C VAL A 60 9.13 5.56 0.51
N PRO A 61 9.42 6.75 1.08
CA PRO A 61 8.53 7.92 1.00
C PRO A 61 8.06 8.23 -0.42
N GLY A 62 6.74 8.40 -0.60
CA GLY A 62 6.12 8.64 -1.91
C GLY A 62 6.28 7.51 -2.94
N GLY A 63 6.88 6.39 -2.55
CA GLY A 63 7.24 5.29 -3.46
C GLY A 63 8.40 5.58 -4.40
N LEU A 64 9.06 6.74 -4.30
CA LEU A 64 10.14 7.15 -5.20
C LEU A 64 11.44 6.39 -4.91
N LEU A 65 12.01 5.77 -5.93
CA LEU A 65 13.28 5.07 -5.85
C LEU A 65 14.02 5.03 -7.19
N GLY A 66 15.32 4.73 -7.15
CA GLY A 66 16.14 4.49 -8.33
C GLY A 66 16.88 3.16 -8.25
N LYS A 67 17.81 2.97 -9.18
CA LYS A 67 18.62 1.76 -9.31
C LYS A 67 19.35 1.36 -8.02
N ALA A 68 20.08 2.29 -7.40
CA ALA A 68 20.87 2.00 -6.20
C ALA A 68 20.02 1.49 -5.03
N GLN A 69 18.79 2.00 -4.89
CA GLN A 69 17.84 1.53 -3.87
C GLN A 69 17.33 0.12 -4.18
N LEU A 70 16.98 -0.20 -5.44
CA LEU A 70 16.59 -1.56 -5.81
C LEU A 70 17.71 -2.56 -5.62
N GLU A 71 18.94 -2.22 -6.02
CA GLU A 71 20.11 -3.08 -5.83
C GLU A 71 20.36 -3.36 -4.34
N ALA A 72 20.16 -2.38 -3.47
CA ALA A 72 20.24 -2.56 -2.02
C ALA A 72 19.20 -3.54 -1.49
N ILE A 73 17.96 -3.41 -1.95
CA ILE A 73 16.88 -4.29 -1.54
C ILE A 73 17.11 -5.71 -2.09
N ALA A 74 17.62 -5.84 -3.31
CA ALA A 74 18.03 -7.12 -3.90
C ALA A 74 19.14 -7.80 -3.10
N ASP A 75 20.15 -7.04 -2.69
CA ASP A 75 21.23 -7.52 -1.85
C ASP A 75 20.73 -8.02 -0.49
N VAL A 76 19.77 -7.32 0.12
CA VAL A 76 19.15 -7.76 1.37
C VAL A 76 18.31 -9.02 1.14
N ALA A 77 17.58 -9.06 0.02
CA ALA A 77 16.75 -10.19 -0.36
C ALA A 77 17.58 -11.48 -0.52
N ASP A 78 18.73 -11.40 -1.19
CA ASP A 78 19.62 -12.53 -1.45
C ASP A 78 20.38 -12.99 -0.20
N ARG A 79 20.93 -12.05 0.58
CA ARG A 79 21.88 -12.37 1.66
C ARG A 79 21.20 -12.78 2.96
N TRP A 80 20.08 -12.16 3.29
CA TRP A 80 19.46 -12.29 4.62
C TRP A 80 17.96 -12.63 4.59
N SER A 81 17.38 -12.83 3.40
CA SER A 81 15.95 -13.13 3.23
C SER A 81 15.77 -14.28 2.23
N ARG A 82 14.72 -14.24 1.40
CA ARG A 82 14.27 -15.35 0.55
C ARG A 82 14.42 -15.09 -0.96
N GLY A 83 15.28 -14.17 -1.36
CA GLY A 83 15.54 -13.85 -2.78
C GLY A 83 14.47 -13.00 -3.47
N PHE A 84 13.49 -12.47 -2.73
CA PHE A 84 12.51 -11.50 -3.24
C PHE A 84 12.10 -10.49 -2.18
N ALA A 85 11.53 -9.38 -2.62
CA ALA A 85 10.94 -8.36 -1.77
C ALA A 85 9.46 -8.16 -2.13
N HIS A 86 8.64 -7.87 -1.13
CA HIS A 86 7.20 -7.62 -1.31
C HIS A 86 6.87 -6.14 -1.23
N VAL A 87 6.27 -5.61 -2.30
CA VAL A 87 5.72 -4.27 -2.39
C VAL A 87 4.41 -4.18 -1.60
N THR A 88 4.29 -3.13 -0.78
CA THR A 88 3.14 -2.95 0.12
C THR A 88 2.15 -1.91 -0.38
N THR A 89 0.91 -1.99 0.11
CA THR A 89 -0.15 -1.00 -0.10
C THR A 89 0.11 0.40 0.50
N ARG A 90 1.34 0.65 0.95
CA ARG A 90 1.84 1.92 1.47
C ARG A 90 3.17 2.33 0.84
N GLN A 91 3.44 1.85 -0.37
CA GLN A 91 4.62 2.23 -1.15
C GLN A 91 5.94 1.95 -0.38
N ASN A 92 6.09 0.71 0.11
CA ASN A 92 7.26 0.26 0.85
C ASN A 92 7.64 -1.14 0.35
N PHE A 93 8.81 -1.63 0.77
CA PHE A 93 9.18 -3.04 0.66
C PHE A 93 9.13 -3.75 2.01
N GLN A 94 8.79 -5.04 1.98
CA GLN A 94 8.94 -5.97 3.10
C GLN A 94 9.81 -7.15 2.67
N LEU A 95 10.80 -7.46 3.50
CA LEU A 95 11.62 -8.66 3.40
C LEU A 95 11.35 -9.51 4.64
N HIS A 96 11.10 -10.80 4.47
CA HIS A 96 10.69 -11.70 5.55
C HIS A 96 11.80 -12.72 5.84
N PHE A 97 11.69 -13.44 6.96
CA PHE A 97 12.62 -14.49 7.36
C PHE A 97 14.05 -13.99 7.67
N ILE A 98 14.21 -12.72 8.00
CA ILE A 98 15.50 -12.16 8.43
C ILE A 98 15.76 -12.55 9.89
N LYS A 99 16.89 -13.17 10.19
CA LYS A 99 17.28 -13.46 11.58
C LYS A 99 17.60 -12.16 12.31
N MET A 100 17.36 -12.12 13.63
CA MET A 100 17.67 -10.91 14.42
C MET A 100 19.18 -10.56 14.34
N THR A 101 20.04 -11.57 14.33
CA THR A 101 21.51 -11.41 14.19
C THR A 101 21.93 -10.78 12.86
N ASP A 102 21.08 -10.89 11.82
CA ASP A 102 21.35 -10.37 10.49
C ASP A 102 20.70 -8.99 10.26
N ALA A 103 19.88 -8.53 11.22
CA ALA A 103 19.12 -7.29 11.08
C ALA A 103 20.06 -6.09 10.89
N GLU A 104 21.13 -5.96 11.67
CA GLU A 104 22.08 -4.87 11.52
C GLU A 104 22.66 -4.80 10.10
N ALA A 105 23.18 -5.92 9.59
CA ALA A 105 23.80 -5.96 8.27
C ALA A 105 22.81 -5.58 7.15
N ALA A 106 21.57 -6.08 7.23
CA ALA A 106 20.49 -5.70 6.32
C ALA A 106 20.16 -4.20 6.40
N MET A 107 20.14 -3.63 7.61
CA MET A 107 19.87 -2.22 7.85
C MET A 107 21.00 -1.33 7.31
N ARG A 108 22.26 -1.70 7.53
CA ARG A 108 23.43 -0.97 7.00
C ARG A 108 23.42 -0.96 5.47
N ARG A 109 23.09 -2.09 4.84
CA ARG A 109 22.98 -2.15 3.37
C ARG A 109 21.90 -1.21 2.82
N CYS A 110 20.79 -1.05 3.54
CA CYS A 110 19.75 -0.07 3.18
C CYS A 110 20.26 1.37 3.34
N ASP A 111 20.93 1.70 4.45
CA ASP A 111 21.48 3.04 4.72
C ASP A 111 22.52 3.49 3.68
N GLU A 112 23.38 2.58 3.21
CA GLU A 112 24.35 2.86 2.14
C GLU A 112 23.67 3.38 0.86
N ALA A 113 22.45 2.92 0.57
CA ALA A 113 21.63 3.40 -0.54
C ALA A 113 20.68 4.54 -0.17
N GLY A 114 20.79 5.11 1.02
CA GLY A 114 19.96 6.21 1.50
C GLY A 114 18.55 5.82 1.96
N LEU A 115 18.24 4.51 2.01
CA LEU A 115 16.96 3.97 2.45
C LEU A 115 16.88 3.94 3.98
N THR A 116 15.73 4.29 4.53
CA THR A 116 15.47 4.22 5.97
C THR A 116 14.45 3.14 6.31
N ILE A 117 14.57 2.59 7.50
CA ILE A 117 13.59 1.69 8.13
C ILE A 117 12.90 2.38 9.32
N ARG A 118 13.40 3.55 9.71
CA ARG A 118 12.94 4.31 10.87
C ARG A 118 11.45 4.63 10.70
N GLU A 119 10.69 4.33 11.74
CA GLU A 119 9.24 4.56 11.82
C GLU A 119 8.41 3.87 10.72
N ALA A 120 8.94 2.86 10.04
CA ALA A 120 8.19 2.06 9.08
C ALA A 120 7.06 1.23 9.76
N CYS A 121 7.29 0.87 11.02
CA CYS A 121 6.40 0.14 11.91
C CYS A 121 6.24 0.88 13.26
N GLY A 122 5.52 0.28 14.22
CA GLY A 122 5.31 0.86 15.55
C GLY A 122 4.19 1.89 15.66
N ASN A 123 4.13 2.55 16.82
CA ASN A 123 3.21 3.62 17.14
C ASN A 123 3.81 4.97 16.72
N SER A 124 3.87 5.16 15.41
CA SER A 124 4.61 6.25 14.79
C SER A 124 3.91 6.79 13.54
N VAL A 125 4.43 7.89 13.01
CA VAL A 125 4.13 8.36 11.65
C VAL A 125 4.74 7.38 10.64
N ARG A 126 3.85 6.64 9.97
CA ARG A 126 4.23 5.62 8.98
C ARG A 126 4.71 6.25 7.68
N ASN A 127 4.89 5.43 6.64
CA ASN A 127 5.19 5.96 5.31
C ASN A 127 4.13 6.96 4.86
N VAL A 128 4.60 8.12 4.40
CA VAL A 128 3.79 9.15 3.78
C VAL A 128 3.67 8.78 2.31
N THR A 129 2.46 8.40 1.91
CA THR A 129 2.19 7.96 0.54
C THR A 129 1.86 9.15 -0.36
N ALA A 130 2.08 9.01 -1.65
CA ALA A 130 1.68 9.99 -2.65
C ALA A 130 1.10 9.30 -3.89
N CYS A 131 0.36 10.04 -4.72
CA CYS A 131 0.03 9.56 -6.08
C CYS A 131 1.32 9.21 -6.82
N ASP A 132 1.41 7.99 -7.35
CA ASP A 132 2.52 7.53 -8.19
C ASP A 132 2.69 8.37 -9.47
N ARG A 133 1.61 9.02 -9.93
CA ARG A 133 1.61 9.94 -11.08
C ARG A 133 1.66 11.42 -10.71
N ALA A 134 1.91 11.79 -9.45
CA ALA A 134 1.80 13.19 -8.97
C ALA A 134 2.47 14.22 -9.89
N SER A 135 3.63 13.90 -10.45
CA SER A 135 4.41 14.81 -11.28
C SER A 135 4.14 14.76 -12.79
N ILE A 136 3.36 13.77 -13.23
CA ILE A 136 3.14 13.46 -14.65
C ILE A 136 1.66 13.42 -15.03
N CYS A 137 0.75 13.41 -14.06
CA CYS A 137 -0.70 13.39 -14.27
C CYS A 137 -1.18 14.71 -14.87
N GLY A 138 -1.99 14.63 -15.93
CA GLY A 138 -2.63 15.80 -16.56
C GLY A 138 -3.71 16.45 -15.69
N ASP A 139 -4.36 15.68 -14.82
CA ASP A 139 -5.41 16.15 -13.92
C ASP A 139 -4.88 16.66 -12.56
N ALA A 140 -3.55 16.60 -12.35
CA ALA A 140 -2.97 17.06 -11.11
C ALA A 140 -2.99 18.60 -11.04
N ALA A 141 -3.46 19.14 -9.91
CA ALA A 141 -3.45 20.58 -9.67
C ALA A 141 -2.01 21.13 -9.63
N PHE A 142 -1.09 20.38 -9.02
CA PHE A 142 0.35 20.60 -9.04
C PHE A 142 1.09 19.33 -8.58
N ASP A 143 2.42 19.31 -8.73
CA ASP A 143 3.25 18.19 -8.28
C ASP A 143 3.36 18.19 -6.74
N VAL A 144 2.79 17.17 -6.10
CA VAL A 144 2.79 17.04 -4.63
C VAL A 144 4.07 16.40 -4.07
N THR A 145 4.97 15.88 -4.91
CA THR A 145 6.18 15.18 -4.45
C THR A 145 7.07 16.04 -3.53
N PRO A 146 7.36 17.33 -3.83
CA PRO A 146 8.17 18.16 -2.93
C PRO A 146 7.53 18.39 -1.56
N TYR A 147 6.21 18.55 -1.51
CA TYR A 147 5.45 18.74 -0.27
C TYR A 147 5.43 17.47 0.58
N GLN A 148 5.20 16.33 -0.06
CA GLN A 148 5.24 15.04 0.60
C GLN A 148 6.63 14.78 1.20
N GLU A 149 7.70 15.03 0.45
CA GLU A 149 9.06 14.88 0.95
C GLU A 149 9.33 15.82 2.12
N ALA A 150 8.96 17.10 2.02
CA ALA A 150 9.14 18.07 3.09
C ALA A 150 8.46 17.62 4.39
N VAL A 151 7.23 17.11 4.30
CA VAL A 151 6.50 16.54 5.45
C VAL A 151 7.18 15.30 6.02
N VAL A 152 7.81 14.47 5.19
CA VAL A 152 8.60 13.35 5.70
C VAL A 152 9.84 13.83 6.42
N ARG A 153 10.58 14.80 5.87
CA ARG A 153 11.76 15.39 6.53
C ARG A 153 11.39 16.01 7.87
N TYR A 154 10.23 16.63 7.96
CA TYR A 154 9.73 17.24 9.18
C TYR A 154 9.35 16.21 10.25
N PHE A 155 8.61 15.15 9.91
CA PHE A 155 8.13 14.18 10.90
C PHE A 155 9.10 13.02 11.19
N LEU A 156 9.99 12.67 10.28
CA LEU A 156 10.93 11.57 10.49
C LEU A 156 11.90 11.94 11.63
N ARG A 157 11.93 11.14 12.71
CA ARG A 157 12.68 11.41 13.95
C ARG A 157 12.15 12.59 14.75
N HIS A 158 10.97 13.11 14.43
CA HIS A 158 10.33 14.14 15.25
C HIS A 158 9.96 13.57 16.64
N PRO A 159 10.16 14.31 17.74
CA PRO A 159 9.92 13.79 19.10
C PRO A 159 8.53 13.20 19.33
N LEU A 160 7.50 13.79 18.72
CA LEU A 160 6.11 13.30 18.78
C LEU A 160 5.83 12.12 17.84
N ALA A 161 6.63 11.92 16.79
CA ALA A 161 6.31 11.01 15.70
C ALA A 161 6.61 9.53 15.98
N ALA A 162 7.28 9.20 17.11
CA ALA A 162 7.65 7.83 17.46
C ALA A 162 7.00 7.30 18.75
N THR A 163 6.17 8.11 19.42
CA THR A 163 5.59 7.81 20.74
C THR A 163 4.06 7.90 20.78
N LEU A 164 3.41 7.92 19.62
CA LEU A 164 1.96 8.15 19.47
C LEU A 164 1.12 7.06 20.18
N PRO A 165 -0.17 7.30 20.41
CA PRO A 165 -1.07 6.25 20.92
C PRO A 165 -1.16 5.04 19.98
N ARG A 166 -1.07 5.28 18.67
CA ARG A 166 -1.10 4.23 17.64
C ARG A 166 -0.43 4.69 16.34
N LYS A 167 -0.34 3.81 15.35
CA LYS A 167 0.12 4.14 13.99
C LYS A 167 -0.66 5.33 13.41
N PHE A 168 0.05 6.27 12.80
CA PHE A 168 -0.49 7.45 12.13
C PHE A 168 -0.07 7.43 10.66
N LYS A 169 -1.01 7.61 9.74
CA LYS A 169 -0.79 7.49 8.29
C LYS A 169 -1.14 8.81 7.60
N ILE A 170 -0.23 9.25 6.73
CA ILE A 170 -0.37 10.46 5.93
C ILE A 170 -0.39 10.10 4.44
N ALA A 171 -1.18 10.81 3.63
CA ALA A 171 -1.19 10.68 2.17
C ALA A 171 -1.28 12.04 1.45
N PHE A 172 -0.71 12.10 0.25
CA PHE A 172 -0.75 13.23 -0.67
C PHE A 172 -1.34 12.83 -2.03
N SER A 173 -2.47 13.43 -2.39
CA SER A 173 -3.08 13.26 -3.71
C SER A 173 -2.87 14.50 -4.57
N GLY A 174 -2.42 14.33 -5.80
CA GLY A 174 -2.17 15.44 -6.74
C GLY A 174 -3.42 15.95 -7.46
N CYS A 175 -4.50 15.17 -7.47
CA CYS A 175 -5.74 15.45 -8.20
C CYS A 175 -6.98 15.17 -7.33
N ALA A 176 -8.13 15.69 -7.75
CA ALA A 176 -9.40 15.57 -7.02
C ALA A 176 -9.94 14.13 -6.93
N THR A 177 -9.46 13.21 -7.77
CA THR A 177 -9.87 11.79 -7.75
C THR A 177 -9.24 11.00 -6.59
N ASP A 178 -8.38 11.62 -5.78
CA ASP A 178 -7.76 11.03 -4.59
C ASP A 178 -7.03 9.70 -4.85
N CYS A 179 -6.15 9.64 -5.86
CA CYS A 179 -5.47 8.38 -6.21
C CYS A 179 -4.55 7.83 -5.10
N ALA A 180 -4.10 8.66 -4.14
CA ALA A 180 -3.36 8.18 -2.96
C ALA A 180 -4.29 7.69 -1.83
N VAL A 181 -5.60 7.69 -2.06
CA VAL A 181 -6.68 7.31 -1.15
C VAL A 181 -6.59 7.99 0.22
N ALA A 182 -6.32 9.30 0.22
CA ALA A 182 -6.25 10.16 1.39
C ALA A 182 -7.45 10.00 2.33
N ALA A 183 -8.64 9.73 1.80
CA ALA A 183 -9.86 9.49 2.58
C ALA A 183 -9.78 8.35 3.62
N ILE A 184 -8.83 7.42 3.52
CA ILE A 184 -8.64 6.32 4.49
C ILE A 184 -7.44 6.52 5.44
N HIS A 185 -6.85 7.72 5.45
CA HIS A 185 -5.67 8.07 6.24
C HIS A 185 -6.02 8.86 7.50
N ASP A 186 -5.11 8.87 8.48
CA ASP A 186 -5.30 9.71 9.67
C ASP A 186 -5.20 11.19 9.29
N LEU A 187 -4.38 11.53 8.29
CA LEU A 187 -4.26 12.85 7.69
C LEU A 187 -4.04 12.72 6.18
N GLY A 188 -4.76 13.50 5.40
CA GLY A 188 -4.70 13.46 3.94
C GLY A 188 -4.67 14.86 3.35
N PHE A 189 -3.84 15.07 2.34
CA PHE A 189 -3.71 16.33 1.61
C PHE A 189 -4.04 16.09 0.14
N ILE A 190 -5.07 16.73 -0.37
CA ILE A 190 -5.51 16.63 -1.76
C ILE A 190 -5.25 17.98 -2.41
N ALA A 191 -4.37 18.02 -3.41
CA ALA A 191 -3.91 19.25 -4.05
C ALA A 191 -5.08 20.01 -4.68
N LYS A 192 -5.11 21.32 -4.43
CA LYS A 192 -6.10 22.26 -4.93
C LYS A 192 -5.40 23.58 -5.25
N SER A 193 -5.85 24.26 -6.29
CA SER A 193 -5.44 25.64 -6.57
C SER A 193 -6.63 26.56 -6.29
N ARG A 194 -6.37 27.69 -5.64
CA ARG A 194 -7.37 28.76 -5.43
C ARG A 194 -6.71 30.10 -5.71
N ASP A 195 -7.25 30.83 -6.69
CA ASP A 195 -6.75 32.16 -7.09
C ASP A 195 -5.24 32.18 -7.40
N GLY A 196 -4.73 31.12 -8.05
CA GLY A 196 -3.31 30.96 -8.38
C GLY A 196 -2.42 30.51 -7.21
N VAL A 197 -2.97 30.35 -6.01
CA VAL A 197 -2.26 29.87 -4.82
C VAL A 197 -2.37 28.34 -4.73
N ALA A 198 -1.22 27.67 -4.70
CA ALA A 198 -1.15 26.24 -4.43
C ALA A 198 -1.54 25.95 -2.97
N GLY A 199 -2.41 24.98 -2.77
CA GLY A 199 -2.86 24.55 -1.46
C GLY A 199 -3.48 23.16 -1.48
N PHE A 200 -4.16 22.81 -0.40
CA PHE A 200 -4.70 21.47 -0.21
C PHE A 200 -6.08 21.51 0.44
N ARG A 201 -7.01 20.68 -0.07
CA ARG A 201 -8.11 20.16 0.73
C ARG A 201 -7.52 19.17 1.73
N VAL A 202 -7.80 19.36 3.01
CA VAL A 202 -7.26 18.54 4.10
C VAL A 202 -8.36 17.65 4.66
N VAL A 203 -8.13 16.34 4.66
CA VAL A 203 -9.02 15.35 5.28
C VAL A 203 -8.35 14.67 6.47
N VAL A 204 -9.11 14.33 7.51
CA VAL A 204 -8.55 13.74 8.76
C VAL A 204 -9.39 12.61 9.34
N ALA A 205 -8.73 11.78 10.13
CA ALA A 205 -9.34 10.74 10.98
C ALA A 205 -10.04 9.60 10.22
N GLY A 206 -9.54 9.23 9.03
CA GLY A 206 -9.96 8.04 8.29
C GLY A 206 -9.29 6.74 8.79
N GLY A 207 -9.81 5.61 8.31
CA GLY A 207 -9.12 4.33 8.43
C GLY A 207 -10.02 3.11 8.37
N LEU A 208 -9.49 2.03 7.77
CA LEU A 208 -10.18 0.76 7.52
C LEU A 208 -10.29 -0.11 8.79
N SER A 209 -9.52 -1.20 8.92
CA SER A 209 -9.64 -2.16 10.05
C SER A 209 -11.10 -2.62 10.26
N THR A 210 -11.45 -3.13 11.44
CA THR A 210 -12.77 -3.73 11.70
C THR A 210 -13.94 -2.75 11.60
N LEU A 211 -13.71 -1.47 11.93
CA LEU A 211 -14.70 -0.40 11.81
C LEU A 211 -14.21 0.61 10.77
N PRO A 212 -14.45 0.42 9.47
CA PRO A 212 -13.99 1.38 8.47
C PRO A 212 -14.69 2.74 8.64
N MET A 213 -13.92 3.83 8.56
CA MET A 213 -14.40 5.21 8.63
C MET A 213 -13.71 6.04 7.56
N SER A 214 -14.49 6.84 6.81
CA SER A 214 -13.93 7.85 5.90
C SER A 214 -13.43 9.03 6.73
N ALA A 215 -12.35 9.65 6.27
CA ALA A 215 -11.87 10.90 6.81
C ALA A 215 -12.89 12.01 6.57
N ILE A 216 -13.01 12.93 7.53
CA ILE A 216 -13.81 14.16 7.37
C ILE A 216 -12.98 15.24 6.70
N VAL A 217 -13.62 16.17 6.01
CA VAL A 217 -12.95 17.36 5.44
C VAL A 217 -12.65 18.33 6.57
N LEU A 218 -11.41 18.41 7.04
CA LEU A 218 -11.03 19.39 8.06
C LEU A 218 -11.03 20.80 7.47
N HIS A 219 -10.40 20.96 6.30
CA HIS A 219 -10.32 22.23 5.58
C HIS A 219 -10.60 21.97 4.10
N ASP A 220 -11.46 22.78 3.49
CA ASP A 220 -11.66 22.74 2.04
C ASP A 220 -10.43 23.27 1.27
N PHE A 221 -9.70 24.21 1.88
CA PHE A 221 -8.45 24.74 1.34
C PHE A 221 -7.54 25.27 2.43
N VAL A 222 -6.28 24.88 2.39
CA VAL A 222 -5.18 25.42 3.19
C VAL A 222 -4.02 25.75 2.24
N PRO A 223 -3.43 26.96 2.30
CA PRO A 223 -2.24 27.28 1.52
C PRO A 223 -1.10 26.28 1.79
N ALA A 224 -0.31 25.97 0.78
CA ALA A 224 0.69 24.91 0.90
C ALA A 224 1.77 25.16 1.98
N ALA A 225 2.03 26.43 2.32
CA ALA A 225 2.95 26.82 3.40
C ALA A 225 2.48 26.37 4.81
N GLU A 226 1.18 26.14 4.99
CA GLU A 226 0.55 25.89 6.28
C GLU A 226 0.47 24.38 6.63
N ILE A 227 0.82 23.49 5.70
CA ILE A 227 0.54 22.05 5.86
C ILE A 227 1.33 21.39 7.00
N ALA A 228 2.53 21.90 7.36
CA ALA A 228 3.22 21.40 8.55
C ALA A 228 2.51 21.82 9.83
N ARG A 229 2.03 23.06 9.92
CA ARG A 229 1.27 23.51 11.09
C ARG A 229 0.00 22.69 11.27
N VAL A 230 -0.70 22.41 10.17
CA VAL A 230 -1.85 21.50 10.18
C VAL A 230 -1.45 20.09 10.64
N GLY A 231 -0.37 19.54 10.07
CA GLY A 231 0.12 18.22 10.41
C GLY A 231 0.52 18.08 11.87
N GLU A 232 1.31 19.03 12.39
CA GLU A 232 1.76 19.06 13.78
C GLU A 232 0.58 19.22 14.73
N THR A 233 -0.38 20.10 14.41
CA THR A 233 -1.62 20.27 15.20
C THR A 233 -2.37 18.95 15.35
N ILE A 234 -2.57 18.22 14.25
CA ILE A 234 -3.28 16.93 14.28
C ILE A 234 -2.46 15.88 15.04
N LEU A 235 -1.13 15.90 14.92
CA LEU A 235 -0.26 14.99 15.63
C LEU A 235 -0.31 15.23 17.16
N ARG A 236 -0.23 16.49 17.60
CA ARG A 236 -0.40 16.91 19.00
C ARG A 236 -1.80 16.56 19.53
N LEU A 237 -2.84 16.79 18.73
CA LEU A 237 -4.22 16.39 19.07
C LEU A 237 -4.30 14.88 19.30
N PHE A 238 -3.73 14.10 18.39
CA PHE A 238 -3.74 12.65 18.50
C PHE A 238 -2.94 12.19 19.72
N ASP A 239 -1.76 12.75 19.95
CA ASP A 239 -0.91 12.43 21.09
C ASP A 239 -1.61 12.66 22.44
N ARG A 240 -2.26 13.82 22.59
CA ARG A 240 -2.94 14.25 23.83
C ARG A 240 -4.25 13.50 24.09
N LEU A 241 -5.03 13.23 23.05
CA LEU A 241 -6.42 12.75 23.19
C LEU A 241 -6.61 11.27 22.80
N GLY A 242 -5.62 10.67 22.14
CA GLY A 242 -5.71 9.29 21.70
C GLY A 242 -5.64 8.30 22.86
N ASN A 243 -6.42 7.22 22.77
CA ASN A 243 -6.47 6.20 23.80
C ASN A 243 -5.16 5.40 23.84
N ARG A 244 -4.48 5.35 24.98
CA ARG A 244 -3.25 4.57 25.21
C ARG A 244 -3.48 3.26 25.97
N GLU A 245 -4.64 3.09 26.57
CA GLU A 245 -5.03 1.90 27.35
C GLU A 245 -5.60 0.80 26.44
N ASN A 246 -6.58 1.14 25.60
CA ASN A 246 -7.24 0.21 24.70
C ASN A 246 -6.76 0.39 23.26
N ARG A 247 -5.81 -0.48 22.87
CA ARG A 247 -5.17 -0.46 21.54
C ARG A 247 -6.13 -0.69 20.38
N HIS A 248 -7.26 -1.38 20.60
CA HIS A 248 -8.30 -1.57 19.57
C HIS A 248 -9.10 -0.30 19.31
N ARG A 249 -9.06 0.67 20.22
CA ARG A 249 -9.73 1.99 20.12
C ARG A 249 -8.73 3.16 20.14
N ALA A 250 -7.47 2.91 19.77
CA ALA A 250 -6.36 3.86 19.90
C ALA A 250 -6.04 4.68 18.63
N ARG A 251 -6.76 4.49 17.51
CA ARG A 251 -6.54 5.28 16.27
C ARG A 251 -7.26 6.63 16.33
N LEU A 252 -6.77 7.62 15.58
CA LEU A 252 -7.34 8.98 15.54
C LEU A 252 -8.85 8.99 15.24
N LYS A 253 -9.33 8.11 14.36
CA LYS A 253 -10.77 7.95 14.06
C LYS A 253 -11.67 7.73 15.29
N TYR A 254 -11.13 7.13 16.36
CA TYR A 254 -11.88 6.96 17.61
C TYR A 254 -11.90 8.22 18.47
N VAL A 255 -10.89 9.09 18.36
CA VAL A 255 -10.93 10.43 18.95
C VAL A 255 -12.05 11.23 18.30
N LEU A 256 -12.11 11.25 16.95
CA LEU A 256 -13.22 11.86 16.21
C LEU A 256 -14.57 11.27 16.64
N LYS A 257 -14.70 9.94 16.69
CA LYS A 257 -15.94 9.28 17.11
C LYS A 257 -16.38 9.66 18.53
N LYS A 258 -15.43 9.85 19.45
CA LYS A 258 -15.71 10.22 20.85
C LYS A 258 -16.15 11.67 20.99
N LEU A 259 -15.49 12.59 20.27
CA LEU A 259 -15.74 14.03 20.38
C LEU A 259 -16.89 14.51 19.49
N GLY A 260 -17.23 13.75 18.46
CA GLY A 260 -18.01 14.28 17.33
C GLY A 260 -17.17 15.25 16.48
N GLU A 261 -17.71 15.65 15.34
CA GLU A 261 -17.01 16.55 14.41
C GLU A 261 -16.80 17.95 15.02
N GLU A 262 -17.82 18.52 15.65
CA GLU A 262 -17.75 19.83 16.29
C GLU A 262 -16.69 19.86 17.40
N GLY A 263 -16.72 18.88 18.31
CA GLY A 263 -15.73 18.77 19.39
C GLY A 263 -14.31 18.53 18.86
N PHE A 264 -14.16 17.75 17.79
CA PHE A 264 -12.85 17.55 17.15
C PHE A 264 -12.31 18.86 16.57
N ARG A 265 -13.16 19.64 15.87
CA ARG A 265 -12.79 20.95 15.30
C ARG A 265 -12.44 21.98 16.37
N ALA A 266 -13.17 22.01 17.49
CA ALA A 266 -12.88 22.88 18.61
C ALA A 266 -11.48 22.57 19.20
N ARG A 267 -11.21 21.28 19.49
CA ARG A 267 -9.88 20.87 19.99
C ARG A 267 -8.76 21.10 18.97
N TYR A 268 -9.05 20.96 17.67
CA TYR A 268 -8.11 21.32 16.62
C TYR A 268 -7.77 22.82 16.66
N ALA A 269 -8.78 23.70 16.76
CA ALA A 269 -8.57 25.15 16.77
C ALA A 269 -7.75 25.61 17.99
N GLU A 270 -8.02 25.05 19.17
CA GLU A 270 -7.24 25.32 20.40
C GLU A 270 -5.76 24.97 20.23
N ILE A 271 -5.47 23.74 19.78
CA ILE A 271 -4.09 23.26 19.58
C ILE A 271 -3.43 24.01 18.41
N ARG A 272 -4.20 24.38 17.40
CA ARG A 272 -3.70 25.14 16.25
C ARG A 272 -3.17 26.51 16.70
N ALA A 273 -3.88 27.18 17.61
CA ALA A 273 -3.43 28.46 18.16
C ALA A 273 -2.10 28.33 18.92
N GLU A 274 -1.88 27.22 19.64
CA GLU A 274 -0.59 26.94 20.30
C GLU A 274 0.53 26.78 19.26
N VAL A 275 0.33 25.97 18.23
CA VAL A 275 1.32 25.75 17.16
C VAL A 275 1.64 27.04 16.40
N ASP A 276 0.63 27.87 16.15
CA ASP A 276 0.82 29.16 15.49
C ASP A 276 1.61 30.16 16.37
N ALA A 277 1.36 30.16 17.69
CA ALA A 277 2.09 31.01 18.63
C ALA A 277 3.55 30.58 18.82
N GLU A 278 3.83 29.28 18.76
CA GLU A 278 5.18 28.73 18.84
C GLU A 278 6.00 28.93 17.56
N ALA A 279 5.34 29.13 16.41
CA ALA A 279 5.95 29.20 15.08
C ALA A 279 6.90 27.99 14.80
N SER A 280 6.58 26.82 15.35
CA SER A 280 7.44 25.62 15.36
C SER A 280 7.45 24.82 14.06
N ALA A 281 6.51 25.08 13.15
CA ALA A 281 6.22 24.23 12.00
C ALA A 281 6.30 24.99 10.68
N GLU A 282 7.53 25.24 10.22
CA GLU A 282 7.80 25.73 8.86
C GLU A 282 8.37 24.62 7.97
N LEU A 283 7.87 24.53 6.73
CA LEU A 283 8.41 23.62 5.73
C LEU A 283 9.33 24.33 4.78
N LYS A 284 10.53 23.79 4.65
CA LYS A 284 11.39 24.04 3.50
C LYS A 284 11.11 22.98 2.45
N LEU A 285 10.61 23.40 1.29
CA LEU A 285 10.47 22.49 0.16
C LEU A 285 11.86 22.09 -0.35
N PRO A 286 12.09 20.80 -0.63
CA PRO A 286 13.35 20.35 -1.20
C PRO A 286 13.48 20.84 -2.64
N GLU A 287 14.72 21.11 -3.05
CA GLU A 287 15.06 21.17 -4.46
C GLU A 287 15.17 19.73 -4.98
N SER A 288 14.31 19.38 -5.93
CA SER A 288 14.25 18.05 -6.52
C SER A 288 14.59 18.12 -8.02
N PRO A 289 15.87 18.34 -8.37
CA PRO A 289 16.28 18.47 -9.77
C PRO A 289 16.02 17.17 -10.51
N ARG A 290 15.27 17.23 -11.61
CA ARG A 290 15.03 16.06 -12.46
C ARG A 290 16.22 15.83 -13.37
N ARG A 291 16.60 14.56 -13.51
CA ARG A 291 17.51 14.14 -14.59
C ARG A 291 16.74 14.24 -15.91
N PRO A 292 17.34 14.74 -17.01
CA PRO A 292 16.73 14.66 -18.32
C PRO A 292 16.42 13.19 -18.68
N PRO A 293 15.22 12.89 -19.23
CA PRO A 293 14.90 11.54 -19.67
C PRO A 293 15.92 11.01 -20.68
N ALA A 294 16.13 9.70 -20.69
CA ALA A 294 17.03 9.04 -21.62
C ALA A 294 16.63 9.30 -23.09
N PRO A 295 17.60 9.36 -24.02
CA PRO A 295 17.30 9.43 -25.44
C PRO A 295 16.52 8.18 -25.90
N PRO A 296 15.72 8.29 -26.97
CA PRO A 296 14.91 7.17 -27.45
C PRO A 296 15.76 5.98 -27.86
N VAL A 297 15.32 4.78 -27.50
CA VAL A 297 15.90 3.51 -27.95
C VAL A 297 14.95 2.92 -28.98
N LEU A 298 15.33 3.00 -30.24
CA LEU A 298 14.49 2.57 -31.35
C LEU A 298 14.60 1.07 -31.60
N LEU A 299 13.49 0.47 -32.01
CA LEU A 299 13.42 -0.90 -32.49
C LEU A 299 12.63 -0.90 -33.80
N ASP A 300 13.20 -1.50 -34.85
CA ASP A 300 12.65 -1.44 -36.21
C ASP A 300 11.33 -2.23 -36.37
N ALA A 301 11.14 -3.26 -35.56
CA ALA A 301 9.99 -4.15 -35.62
C ALA A 301 9.15 -4.10 -34.34
N GLN A 302 7.83 -4.31 -34.48
CA GLN A 302 6.94 -4.52 -33.34
C GLN A 302 7.00 -5.99 -32.89
N PRO A 303 7.48 -6.28 -31.68
CA PRO A 303 7.58 -7.66 -31.21
C PRO A 303 6.20 -8.25 -30.87
N PRO A 304 6.01 -9.58 -30.99
CA PRO A 304 4.74 -10.22 -30.66
C PRO A 304 4.27 -9.93 -29.22
N GLY A 305 2.98 -9.60 -29.08
CA GLY A 305 2.33 -9.23 -27.82
C GLY A 305 2.44 -7.74 -27.44
N TYR A 306 3.25 -6.95 -28.14
CA TYR A 306 3.49 -5.54 -27.82
C TYR A 306 2.22 -4.68 -27.78
N LEU A 307 1.32 -4.82 -28.77
CA LEU A 307 0.11 -3.99 -28.84
C LEU A 307 -0.83 -4.22 -27.65
N ALA A 308 -0.99 -5.48 -27.24
CA ALA A 308 -1.79 -5.83 -26.07
C ALA A 308 -1.17 -5.30 -24.77
N TRP A 309 0.15 -5.44 -24.63
CA TRP A 309 0.90 -4.88 -23.51
C TRP A 309 0.78 -3.35 -23.45
N ARG A 310 1.00 -2.67 -24.58
CA ARG A 310 0.88 -1.20 -24.66
C ARG A 310 -0.50 -0.73 -24.22
N ALA A 311 -1.57 -1.40 -24.65
CA ALA A 311 -2.94 -1.01 -24.33
C ALA A 311 -3.29 -1.14 -22.83
N GLN A 312 -2.53 -1.90 -22.04
CA GLN A 312 -2.83 -2.18 -20.63
C GLN A 312 -1.80 -1.57 -19.66
N SER A 313 -0.53 -1.53 -20.06
CA SER A 313 0.58 -1.12 -19.20
C SER A 313 1.04 0.31 -19.44
N VAL A 314 0.62 0.97 -20.52
CA VAL A 314 1.12 2.30 -20.88
C VAL A 314 0.03 3.34 -20.64
N VAL A 315 0.39 4.42 -19.95
CA VAL A 315 -0.50 5.56 -19.71
C VAL A 315 0.15 6.86 -20.17
N ASP A 316 -0.68 7.77 -20.64
CA ASP A 316 -0.23 9.10 -21.02
C ASP A 316 0.24 9.91 -19.80
N GLN A 317 1.17 10.83 -20.06
CA GLN A 317 1.59 11.86 -19.13
C GLN A 317 1.47 13.25 -19.77
N ARG A 318 1.47 14.29 -18.94
CA ARG A 318 1.33 15.68 -19.37
C ARG A 318 2.52 16.25 -20.15
N GLN A 319 3.68 15.58 -20.12
CA GLN A 319 4.86 16.03 -20.85
C GLN A 319 4.89 15.43 -22.25
N ASP A 320 4.92 16.29 -23.26
CA ASP A 320 4.88 15.91 -24.67
C ASP A 320 5.99 14.93 -25.06
N GLY A 321 5.65 13.96 -25.91
CA GLY A 321 6.58 12.93 -26.40
C GLY A 321 6.85 11.79 -25.41
N TYR A 322 6.44 11.93 -24.14
CA TYR A 322 6.67 10.93 -23.10
C TYR A 322 5.39 10.19 -22.69
N THR A 323 5.56 9.06 -22.03
CA THR A 323 4.52 8.20 -21.46
C THR A 323 5.05 7.55 -20.19
N ALA A 324 4.17 7.03 -19.34
CA ALA A 324 4.57 6.21 -18.20
C ALA A 324 4.14 4.75 -18.39
N VAL A 325 4.94 3.84 -17.84
CA VAL A 325 4.78 2.39 -17.98
C VAL A 325 4.58 1.76 -16.61
N TYR A 326 3.43 1.16 -16.40
CA TYR A 326 3.16 0.30 -15.26
C TYR A 326 3.76 -1.09 -15.49
N VAL A 327 4.45 -1.61 -14.48
CA VAL A 327 5.02 -2.95 -14.41
C VAL A 327 4.23 -3.72 -13.36
N ARG A 328 3.43 -4.69 -13.82
CA ARG A 328 2.65 -5.58 -12.93
C ARG A 328 3.61 -6.43 -12.12
N LEU A 329 3.43 -6.45 -10.80
CA LEU A 329 4.14 -7.37 -9.91
C LEU A 329 3.12 -8.40 -9.39
N LYS A 330 3.21 -9.65 -9.85
CA LYS A 330 2.33 -10.71 -9.38
C LYS A 330 2.44 -10.84 -7.86
N LEU A 331 1.31 -10.71 -7.15
CA LEU A 331 1.22 -10.67 -5.67
C LEU A 331 2.00 -9.52 -5.00
N GLY A 332 2.42 -8.53 -5.77
CA GLY A 332 3.31 -7.46 -5.32
C GLY A 332 4.75 -7.91 -5.07
N ASP A 333 5.19 -9.05 -5.60
CA ASP A 333 6.54 -9.54 -5.38
C ASP A 333 7.48 -9.18 -6.54
N VAL A 334 8.73 -8.90 -6.18
CA VAL A 334 9.82 -8.70 -7.15
C VAL A 334 11.05 -9.45 -6.66
N THR A 335 11.60 -10.32 -7.51
CA THR A 335 12.80 -11.10 -7.19
C THR A 335 14.05 -10.23 -7.18
N SER A 336 15.12 -10.67 -6.52
CA SER A 336 16.41 -9.98 -6.53
C SER A 336 16.98 -9.81 -7.94
N ALA A 337 16.89 -10.84 -8.78
CA ALA A 337 17.29 -10.79 -10.18
C ALA A 337 16.51 -9.72 -10.96
N GLN A 338 15.18 -9.67 -10.79
CA GLN A 338 14.34 -8.65 -11.40
C GLN A 338 14.67 -7.24 -10.90
N MET A 339 14.89 -7.06 -9.60
CA MET A 339 15.27 -5.75 -9.03
C MET A 339 16.59 -5.23 -9.63
N ARG A 340 17.59 -6.11 -9.76
CA ARG A 340 18.89 -5.76 -10.38
C ARG A 340 18.74 -5.41 -11.86
N ALA A 341 17.81 -6.04 -12.57
CA ALA A 341 17.59 -5.75 -13.99
C ALA A 341 16.69 -4.53 -14.24
N LEU A 342 15.74 -4.25 -13.34
CA LEU A 342 14.85 -3.08 -13.42
C LEU A 342 15.60 -1.76 -13.25
N GLY A 343 16.57 -1.69 -12.33
CA GLY A 343 17.35 -0.47 -12.10
C GLY A 343 17.97 0.13 -13.39
N PRO A 344 18.72 -0.66 -14.18
CA PRO A 344 19.21 -0.24 -15.49
C PRO A 344 18.10 0.13 -16.50
N ILE A 345 16.93 -0.52 -16.46
CA ILE A 345 15.79 -0.17 -17.33
C ILE A 345 15.30 1.26 -17.03
N PHE A 346 15.23 1.65 -15.75
CA PHE A 346 14.83 3.01 -15.38
C PHE A 346 15.76 4.06 -15.99
N GLU A 347 17.07 3.81 -15.97
CA GLU A 347 18.09 4.72 -16.49
C GLU A 347 18.16 4.75 -18.02
N ARG A 348 17.86 3.61 -18.67
CA ARG A 348 17.96 3.44 -20.12
C ARG A 348 16.74 3.98 -20.86
N PHE A 349 15.56 3.91 -20.26
CA PHE A 349 14.30 4.23 -20.93
C PHE A 349 13.54 5.41 -20.33
N GLY A 350 13.81 5.78 -19.08
CA GLY A 350 13.15 6.89 -18.38
C GLY A 350 14.13 7.94 -17.86
N ASP A 351 13.79 8.61 -16.77
CA ASP A 351 14.65 9.59 -16.09
C ASP A 351 15.53 8.96 -14.98
N GLY A 352 15.57 7.63 -14.88
CA GLY A 352 16.28 6.91 -13.82
C GLY A 352 15.49 6.73 -12.53
N SER A 353 14.28 7.28 -12.43
CA SER A 353 13.39 7.08 -11.28
C SER A 353 12.26 6.09 -11.58
N ALA A 354 11.67 5.54 -10.53
CA ALA A 354 10.43 4.78 -10.57
C ALA A 354 9.61 5.02 -9.30
N TYR A 355 8.32 4.71 -9.38
CA TYR A 355 7.39 4.84 -8.27
C TYR A 355 6.75 3.49 -7.93
N ILE A 356 6.80 3.12 -6.66
CA ILE A 356 5.96 2.06 -6.12
C ILE A 356 4.53 2.59 -6.00
N THR A 357 3.54 1.78 -6.38
CA THR A 357 2.13 2.13 -6.29
C THR A 357 1.46 1.57 -5.02
N ILE A 358 0.27 2.07 -4.68
CA ILE A 358 -0.50 1.59 -3.52
C ILE A 358 -1.25 0.27 -3.78
N ASP A 359 -1.32 -0.17 -5.04
CA ASP A 359 -1.85 -1.46 -5.47
C ASP A 359 -0.77 -2.53 -5.69
N GLN A 360 0.47 -2.21 -5.29
CA GLN A 360 1.62 -3.13 -5.18
C GLN A 360 2.41 -3.37 -6.49
N ASN A 361 2.39 -2.40 -7.39
CA ASN A 361 3.11 -2.41 -8.66
C ASN A 361 4.23 -1.36 -8.71
N ILE A 362 4.90 -1.26 -9.87
CA ILE A 362 5.91 -0.23 -10.16
C ILE A 362 5.44 0.61 -11.37
N LEU A 363 5.72 1.90 -11.36
CA LEU A 363 5.52 2.83 -12.46
C LEU A 363 6.87 3.44 -12.88
N ILE A 364 7.18 3.37 -14.17
CA ILE A 364 8.35 4.00 -14.79
C ILE A 364 7.86 5.23 -15.58
N PRO A 365 8.17 6.46 -15.12
CA PRO A 365 7.75 7.68 -15.79
C PRO A 365 8.73 8.09 -16.91
N TYR A 366 8.35 9.09 -17.71
CA TYR A 366 9.21 9.75 -18.70
C TYR A 366 9.82 8.80 -19.74
N VAL A 367 9.08 7.76 -20.12
CA VAL A 367 9.49 6.88 -21.21
C VAL A 367 9.19 7.56 -22.53
N ASP A 368 10.19 7.76 -23.38
CA ASP A 368 9.96 8.27 -24.75
C ASP A 368 9.04 7.30 -25.49
N ARG A 369 7.95 7.81 -26.10
CA ARG A 369 6.95 6.98 -26.77
C ARG A 369 7.55 6.07 -27.85
N ARG A 370 8.65 6.47 -28.48
CA ARG A 370 9.36 5.69 -29.51
C ARG A 370 10.13 4.51 -28.92
N SER A 371 10.45 4.55 -27.63
CA SER A 371 11.14 3.47 -26.90
C SER A 371 10.22 2.34 -26.45
N LEU A 372 8.90 2.49 -26.60
CA LEU A 372 7.93 1.53 -26.06
C LEU A 372 8.14 0.08 -26.54
N PRO A 373 8.46 -0.19 -27.83
CA PRO A 373 8.76 -1.56 -28.25
C PRO A 373 10.02 -2.12 -27.57
N ALA A 374 11.04 -1.30 -27.37
CA ALA A 374 12.32 -1.72 -26.78
C ALA A 374 12.22 -1.98 -25.26
N ILE A 375 11.51 -1.12 -24.51
CA ILE A 375 11.28 -1.38 -23.07
C ILE A 375 10.39 -2.61 -22.87
N PHE A 376 9.42 -2.87 -23.74
CA PHE A 376 8.63 -4.10 -23.68
C PHE A 376 9.50 -5.35 -23.80
N VAL A 377 10.45 -5.38 -24.75
CA VAL A 377 11.41 -6.49 -24.88
C VAL A 377 12.24 -6.65 -23.61
N ALA A 378 12.79 -5.56 -23.07
CA ALA A 378 13.60 -5.60 -21.86
C ALA A 378 12.81 -6.10 -20.63
N LEU A 379 11.54 -5.67 -20.48
CA LEU A 379 10.66 -6.17 -19.42
C LEU A 379 10.28 -7.64 -19.65
N LYS A 380 10.10 -8.07 -20.90
CA LYS A 380 9.79 -9.45 -21.25
C LYS A 380 10.94 -10.40 -20.92
N GLU A 381 12.18 -10.00 -21.19
CA GLU A 381 13.40 -10.78 -20.87
C GLU A 381 13.52 -11.10 -19.37
N ILE A 382 12.97 -10.24 -18.51
CA ILE A 382 13.01 -10.42 -17.04
C ILE A 382 11.69 -10.93 -16.45
N GLY A 383 10.74 -11.32 -17.30
CA GLY A 383 9.45 -11.86 -16.89
C GLY A 383 8.50 -10.83 -16.28
N LEU A 384 8.63 -9.55 -16.62
CA LEU A 384 7.82 -8.43 -16.10
C LEU A 384 6.99 -7.71 -17.18
N SER A 385 6.64 -8.43 -18.25
CA SER A 385 5.75 -7.95 -19.32
C SER A 385 4.34 -8.51 -19.25
N GLU A 386 3.98 -9.17 -18.14
CA GLU A 386 2.65 -9.76 -17.96
C GLU A 386 1.54 -8.71 -18.07
N LEU A 387 0.45 -9.10 -18.73
CA LEU A 387 -0.74 -8.27 -18.91
C LEU A 387 -1.55 -8.16 -17.61
N GLY A 388 -2.54 -7.27 -17.59
CA GLY A 388 -3.58 -7.25 -16.57
C GLY A 388 -3.33 -6.31 -15.38
N VAL A 389 -2.35 -5.41 -15.44
CA VAL A 389 -2.20 -4.37 -14.40
C VAL A 389 -3.49 -3.54 -14.27
N HIS A 390 -3.90 -3.26 -13.03
CA HIS A 390 -5.17 -2.57 -12.71
C HIS A 390 -6.44 -3.24 -13.29
N THR A 391 -6.39 -4.55 -13.51
CA THR A 391 -7.57 -5.37 -13.86
C THR A 391 -7.93 -6.30 -12.70
N ALA A 392 -9.02 -7.06 -12.83
CA ALA A 392 -9.38 -8.09 -11.86
C ALA A 392 -8.27 -9.14 -11.62
N LYS A 393 -7.32 -9.29 -12.57
CA LYS A 393 -6.17 -10.19 -12.45
C LYS A 393 -5.09 -9.64 -11.50
N ASP A 394 -5.05 -8.33 -11.30
CA ASP A 394 -4.08 -7.63 -10.46
C ASP A 394 -4.59 -7.53 -9.01
N VAL A 395 -4.62 -8.68 -8.35
CA VAL A 395 -5.23 -8.81 -7.02
C VAL A 395 -4.29 -8.31 -5.95
N THR A 396 -4.62 -7.18 -5.32
CA THR A 396 -3.90 -6.66 -4.15
C THR A 396 -4.12 -7.57 -2.94
N SER A 397 -3.05 -7.93 -2.23
CA SER A 397 -3.16 -8.78 -1.05
C SER A 397 -2.24 -8.35 0.10
N CYS A 398 -2.66 -8.64 1.33
CA CYS A 398 -1.75 -8.57 2.48
C CYS A 398 -0.98 -9.89 2.65
N PRO A 399 0.09 -9.95 3.48
CA PRO A 399 0.86 -11.17 3.69
C PRO A 399 0.05 -12.41 4.11
N GLY A 400 -1.03 -12.22 4.87
CA GLY A 400 -1.88 -13.32 5.30
C GLY A 400 -1.17 -14.30 6.23
N ALA A 401 -1.76 -15.48 6.42
CA ALA A 401 -1.30 -16.50 7.37
C ALA A 401 0.03 -17.16 6.98
N GLU A 402 0.62 -16.79 5.82
CA GLU A 402 1.97 -17.19 5.43
C GLU A 402 3.02 -16.65 6.40
N THR A 403 2.91 -15.38 6.81
CA THR A 403 3.88 -14.76 7.74
C THR A 403 3.24 -13.90 8.82
N CYS A 404 1.96 -13.53 8.73
CA CYS A 404 1.32 -12.64 9.69
C CYS A 404 0.70 -13.40 10.87
N ASN A 405 1.10 -13.02 12.09
CA ASN A 405 0.52 -13.54 13.35
C ASN A 405 -0.98 -13.27 13.50
N LEU A 406 -1.51 -12.20 12.89
CA LEU A 406 -2.91 -11.81 13.03
C LEU A 406 -3.85 -12.42 11.98
N ALA A 407 -3.30 -13.14 10.99
CA ALA A 407 -4.09 -13.62 9.88
C ALA A 407 -4.81 -14.93 10.24
N VAL A 408 -6.06 -15.03 9.78
CA VAL A 408 -6.89 -16.23 9.89
C VAL A 408 -6.58 -17.16 8.72
N THR A 409 -6.48 -16.62 7.51
CA THR A 409 -6.30 -17.38 6.26
C THR A 409 -5.12 -16.88 5.43
N LYS A 410 -4.68 -17.68 4.45
CA LYS A 410 -3.59 -17.36 3.52
C LYS A 410 -4.05 -16.47 2.36
N SER A 411 -4.13 -15.16 2.59
CA SER A 411 -4.61 -14.20 1.57
C SER A 411 -3.78 -14.12 0.30
N ARG A 412 -2.47 -14.37 0.38
CA ARG A 412 -1.58 -14.36 -0.80
C ARG A 412 -1.84 -15.57 -1.71
N GLN A 413 -1.94 -16.77 -1.13
CA GLN A 413 -2.39 -17.97 -1.86
C GLN A 413 -3.77 -17.76 -2.51
N LEU A 414 -4.72 -17.15 -1.80
CA LEU A 414 -6.02 -16.84 -2.40
C LEU A 414 -5.88 -15.86 -3.58
N ALA A 415 -5.14 -14.77 -3.42
CA ALA A 415 -4.94 -13.79 -4.48
C ALA A 415 -4.30 -14.44 -5.72
N GLY A 416 -3.31 -15.33 -5.53
CA GLY A 416 -2.67 -16.08 -6.61
C GLY A 416 -3.66 -17.00 -7.33
N ALA A 417 -4.44 -17.77 -6.58
CA ALA A 417 -5.46 -18.66 -7.15
C ALA A 417 -6.56 -17.91 -7.92
N VAL A 418 -6.96 -16.71 -7.46
CA VAL A 418 -7.89 -15.84 -8.20
C VAL A 418 -7.25 -15.35 -9.49
N SER A 419 -6.03 -14.81 -9.45
CA SER A 419 -5.32 -14.36 -10.65
C SER A 419 -5.16 -15.49 -11.67
N GLU A 420 -4.73 -16.68 -11.23
CA GLU A 420 -4.54 -17.85 -12.09
C GLU A 420 -5.86 -18.34 -12.71
N ARG A 421 -6.95 -18.36 -11.94
CA ARG A 421 -8.28 -18.72 -12.48
C ARG A 421 -8.72 -17.74 -13.56
N LEU A 422 -8.47 -16.45 -13.38
CA LEU A 422 -8.79 -15.40 -14.36
C LEU A 422 -7.82 -15.35 -15.55
N GLU A 423 -6.69 -16.05 -15.47
CA GLU A 423 -5.74 -16.24 -16.56
C GLU A 423 -6.14 -17.42 -17.47
N GLN A 424 -7.13 -18.24 -17.12
CA GLN A 424 -7.66 -19.31 -17.97
C GLN A 424 -8.63 -18.79 -19.04
N ASP A 425 -8.62 -19.41 -20.23
CA ASP A 425 -9.25 -18.89 -21.46
C ASP A 425 -10.76 -18.60 -21.34
N ASP A 426 -11.51 -19.43 -20.61
CA ASP A 426 -12.96 -19.24 -20.37
C ASP A 426 -13.28 -18.00 -19.52
N ALA A 427 -12.33 -17.54 -18.72
CA ALA A 427 -12.45 -16.36 -17.87
C ALA A 427 -11.86 -15.09 -18.52
N GLN A 428 -11.04 -15.21 -19.56
CA GLN A 428 -10.42 -14.05 -20.22
C GLN A 428 -11.40 -13.22 -21.06
N GLN A 429 -12.53 -13.81 -21.45
CA GLN A 429 -13.51 -13.20 -22.35
C GLN A 429 -14.35 -12.07 -21.72
N TYR A 430 -14.27 -11.85 -20.41
CA TYR A 430 -15.11 -10.85 -19.75
C TYR A 430 -14.53 -9.43 -19.90
N ASP A 431 -15.29 -8.52 -20.53
CA ASP A 431 -15.01 -7.08 -20.53
C ASP A 431 -14.82 -6.55 -19.10
N ALA A 432 -15.52 -7.19 -18.16
CA ALA A 432 -15.50 -6.95 -16.73
C ALA A 432 -14.12 -7.03 -16.08
N LEU A 433 -13.16 -7.71 -16.70
CA LEU A 433 -11.80 -7.75 -16.17
C LEU A 433 -11.21 -6.34 -16.08
N LYS A 434 -11.49 -5.48 -17.06
CA LYS A 434 -10.95 -4.12 -17.11
C LYS A 434 -11.63 -3.24 -16.07
N GLY A 435 -10.83 -2.61 -15.22
CA GLY A 435 -11.31 -1.64 -14.23
C GLY A 435 -11.99 -2.23 -13.00
N THR A 436 -12.06 -3.56 -12.86
CA THR A 436 -12.50 -4.20 -11.61
C THR A 436 -11.33 -4.34 -10.66
N VAL A 437 -11.49 -3.84 -9.44
CA VAL A 437 -10.49 -3.88 -8.37
C VAL A 437 -10.84 -4.99 -7.37
N ILE A 438 -9.95 -5.97 -7.24
CA ILE A 438 -10.08 -7.07 -6.28
C ILE A 438 -9.02 -6.94 -5.18
N LYS A 439 -9.44 -7.01 -3.92
CA LYS A 439 -8.54 -6.88 -2.77
C LYS A 439 -8.79 -7.92 -1.69
N VAL A 440 -7.72 -8.59 -1.25
CA VAL A 440 -7.79 -9.71 -0.30
C VAL A 440 -7.00 -9.42 0.98
N SER A 441 -7.58 -9.75 2.13
CA SER A 441 -6.90 -9.70 3.43
C SER A 441 -7.04 -11.01 4.19
N GLY A 442 -6.01 -11.45 4.91
CA GLY A 442 -6.07 -12.67 5.71
C GLY A 442 -6.89 -12.54 7.00
N CYS A 443 -7.29 -11.33 7.39
CA CYS A 443 -8.14 -11.06 8.55
C CYS A 443 -8.86 -9.70 8.43
N PRO A 444 -9.77 -9.37 9.36
CA PRO A 444 -10.55 -8.11 9.35
C PRO A 444 -9.73 -6.81 9.47
N ASN A 445 -8.41 -6.86 9.70
CA ASN A 445 -7.58 -5.65 9.82
C ASN A 445 -7.44 -4.84 8.52
N SER A 446 -7.80 -5.43 7.37
CA SER A 446 -7.85 -4.75 6.07
C SER A 446 -6.51 -4.17 5.61
N CYS A 447 -5.40 -4.88 5.85
CA CYS A 447 -4.08 -4.47 5.36
C CYS A 447 -4.00 -4.50 3.82
N GLY A 448 -4.75 -5.42 3.18
CA GLY A 448 -4.92 -5.45 1.72
C GLY A 448 -6.03 -4.51 1.24
N GLN A 449 -6.64 -3.72 2.13
CA GLN A 449 -7.66 -2.70 1.83
C GLN A 449 -8.98 -3.25 1.21
N HIS A 450 -9.42 -4.44 1.62
CA HIS A 450 -10.63 -5.09 1.09
C HIS A 450 -11.94 -4.28 1.23
N HIS A 451 -12.00 -3.30 2.13
CA HIS A 451 -13.21 -2.47 2.30
C HIS A 451 -13.42 -1.47 1.16
N ILE A 452 -12.37 -1.12 0.40
CA ILE A 452 -12.42 -0.10 -0.66
C ILE A 452 -12.12 -0.73 -2.02
N ALA A 453 -12.72 -1.90 -2.27
CA ALA A 453 -12.60 -2.65 -3.51
C ALA A 453 -14.00 -2.95 -4.06
N ASP A 454 -14.08 -3.12 -5.37
CA ASP A 454 -15.30 -3.59 -6.04
C ASP A 454 -15.70 -4.95 -5.47
N ILE A 455 -14.71 -5.84 -5.37
CA ILE A 455 -14.80 -7.17 -4.78
C ILE A 455 -13.71 -7.32 -3.71
N GLY A 456 -14.12 -7.28 -2.45
CA GLY A 456 -13.24 -7.39 -1.29
C GLY A 456 -13.40 -8.71 -0.56
N PHE A 457 -12.30 -9.28 -0.07
CA PHE A 457 -12.33 -10.47 0.77
C PHE A 457 -11.53 -10.29 2.06
N HIS A 458 -12.06 -10.80 3.17
CA HIS A 458 -11.24 -11.03 4.36
C HIS A 458 -11.37 -12.45 4.92
N GLY A 459 -10.26 -12.98 5.43
CA GLY A 459 -10.15 -14.28 6.06
C GLY A 459 -11.04 -14.42 7.30
N ALA A 460 -11.75 -15.54 7.36
CA ALA A 460 -12.66 -15.95 8.41
C ALA A 460 -12.59 -17.48 8.58
N ALA A 461 -13.34 -18.02 9.53
CA ALA A 461 -13.46 -19.45 9.74
C ALA A 461 -14.92 -19.82 10.08
N LYS A 462 -15.31 -21.05 9.78
CA LYS A 462 -16.60 -21.64 10.21
C LYS A 462 -16.33 -23.02 10.81
N LYS A 463 -16.96 -23.34 11.94
CA LYS A 463 -16.95 -24.68 12.55
C LYS A 463 -18.24 -25.40 12.18
N GLU A 464 -18.14 -26.63 11.68
CA GLU A 464 -19.28 -27.48 11.34
C GLU A 464 -18.85 -28.96 11.36
N GLY A 465 -19.68 -29.84 11.92
CA GLY A 465 -19.40 -31.28 11.97
C GLY A 465 -18.08 -31.64 12.66
N GLY A 466 -17.67 -30.88 13.68
CA GLY A 466 -16.40 -31.10 14.40
C GLY A 466 -15.14 -30.63 13.65
N LYS A 467 -15.25 -30.14 12.42
CA LYS A 467 -14.16 -29.59 11.62
C LYS A 467 -14.21 -28.06 11.59
N THR A 468 -13.07 -27.42 11.34
CA THR A 468 -12.97 -25.98 11.08
C THR A 468 -12.61 -25.76 9.62
N TYR A 469 -13.36 -24.91 8.93
CA TYR A 469 -13.20 -24.59 7.52
C TYR A 469 -12.68 -23.16 7.34
N PRO A 470 -11.66 -22.95 6.49
CA PRO A 470 -11.20 -21.62 6.11
C PRO A 470 -12.21 -20.96 5.18
N MET A 471 -12.63 -19.75 5.54
CA MET A 471 -13.65 -19.00 4.83
C MET A 471 -13.11 -17.63 4.45
N TYR A 472 -13.73 -16.99 3.46
CA TYR A 472 -13.56 -15.57 3.21
C TYR A 472 -14.92 -14.88 3.24
N GLN A 473 -15.02 -13.80 4.00
CA GLN A 473 -16.15 -12.87 3.96
C GLN A 473 -16.04 -12.02 2.70
N LEU A 474 -17.05 -12.08 1.83
CA LEU A 474 -17.21 -11.23 0.65
C LEU A 474 -17.73 -9.84 1.06
N HIS A 475 -17.13 -8.81 0.46
CA HIS A 475 -17.53 -7.40 0.51
C HIS A 475 -17.71 -6.90 -0.91
N LEU A 476 -18.79 -6.16 -1.19
CA LEU A 476 -19.07 -5.63 -2.53
C LEU A 476 -19.32 -4.12 -2.56
N GLY A 477 -18.73 -3.44 -3.55
CA GLY A 477 -19.01 -2.05 -3.87
C GLY A 477 -18.30 -1.02 -2.98
N GLY A 478 -17.08 -1.31 -2.53
CA GLY A 478 -16.24 -0.33 -1.84
C GLY A 478 -15.40 0.50 -2.82
N GLY A 479 -14.92 1.66 -2.40
CA GLY A 479 -14.04 2.51 -3.21
C GLY A 479 -13.72 3.84 -2.55
N VAL A 480 -13.03 4.69 -3.30
CA VAL A 480 -12.67 6.06 -2.91
C VAL A 480 -12.85 6.96 -4.11
N ASP A 481 -13.47 8.11 -3.89
CA ASP A 481 -13.64 9.18 -4.87
C ASP A 481 -13.35 10.55 -4.22
N GLY A 482 -13.63 11.63 -4.95
CA GLY A 482 -13.40 12.99 -4.48
C GLY A 482 -14.23 13.41 -3.27
N ASP A 483 -15.30 12.68 -2.94
CA ASP A 483 -16.15 12.96 -1.78
C ASP A 483 -15.72 12.17 -0.54
N GLY A 484 -15.07 11.02 -0.73
CA GLY A 484 -14.42 10.28 0.33
C GLY A 484 -14.37 8.78 0.07
N ALA A 485 -14.21 8.00 1.14
CA ALA A 485 -14.24 6.55 1.07
C ALA A 485 -15.66 6.02 1.32
N TYR A 486 -16.10 5.08 0.50
CA TYR A 486 -17.31 4.29 0.71
C TYR A 486 -16.93 2.82 0.81
N PHE A 487 -17.62 2.09 1.69
CA PHE A 487 -17.17 0.76 2.10
C PHE A 487 -18.04 -0.36 1.55
N GLY A 488 -17.38 -1.44 1.13
CA GLY A 488 -18.06 -2.62 0.60
C GLY A 488 -18.98 -3.25 1.62
N ARG A 489 -20.18 -3.64 1.17
CA ARG A 489 -21.21 -4.29 1.99
C ARG A 489 -20.83 -5.75 2.22
N GLN A 490 -20.92 -6.23 3.46
CA GLN A 490 -20.73 -7.66 3.74
C GLN A 490 -21.90 -8.45 3.16
N VAL A 491 -21.59 -9.44 2.31
CA VAL A 491 -22.62 -10.23 1.61
C VAL A 491 -22.73 -11.64 2.19
N VAL A 492 -21.69 -12.46 2.01
CA VAL A 492 -21.71 -13.88 2.40
C VAL A 492 -20.29 -14.39 2.67
N LYS A 493 -20.18 -15.49 3.42
CA LYS A 493 -18.91 -16.21 3.60
C LYS A 493 -18.81 -17.35 2.61
N ILE A 494 -17.66 -17.47 1.96
CA ILE A 494 -17.38 -18.47 0.93
C ILE A 494 -16.20 -19.33 1.40
N VAL A 495 -16.27 -20.64 1.18
CA VAL A 495 -15.15 -21.56 1.43
C VAL A 495 -13.94 -21.08 0.64
N ALA A 496 -12.76 -21.02 1.26
CA ALA A 496 -11.57 -20.45 0.64
C ALA A 496 -11.32 -20.98 -0.78
N ARG A 497 -11.33 -22.31 -0.96
CA ARG A 497 -11.09 -22.97 -2.25
C ARG A 497 -12.13 -22.67 -3.32
N ARG A 498 -13.33 -22.21 -2.95
CA ARG A 498 -14.40 -21.84 -3.89
C ARG A 498 -14.37 -20.36 -4.29
N VAL A 499 -13.54 -19.54 -3.64
CA VAL A 499 -13.47 -18.10 -3.93
C VAL A 499 -13.03 -17.79 -5.37
N PRO A 500 -12.03 -18.47 -5.98
CA PRO A 500 -11.67 -18.21 -7.37
C PRO A 500 -12.86 -18.36 -8.33
N GLU A 501 -13.65 -19.42 -8.17
CA GLU A 501 -14.85 -19.64 -8.99
C GLU A 501 -15.96 -18.63 -8.65
N ALA A 502 -16.09 -18.24 -7.38
CA ALA A 502 -17.03 -17.19 -7.00
C ALA A 502 -16.70 -15.85 -7.68
N VAL A 503 -15.41 -15.51 -7.86
CA VAL A 503 -15.00 -14.32 -8.61
C VAL A 503 -15.44 -14.40 -10.06
N VAL A 504 -15.23 -15.54 -10.73
CA VAL A 504 -15.70 -15.74 -12.12
C VAL A 504 -17.21 -15.51 -12.23
N LYS A 505 -18.00 -16.08 -11.31
CA LYS A 505 -19.46 -15.89 -11.28
C LYS A 505 -19.87 -14.45 -11.00
N LEU A 506 -19.14 -13.72 -10.14
CA LEU A 506 -19.38 -12.30 -9.87
C LEU A 506 -19.10 -11.43 -11.11
N LEU A 507 -18.04 -11.72 -11.86
CA LEU A 507 -17.72 -11.01 -13.10
C LEU A 507 -18.76 -11.31 -14.19
N ALA A 508 -19.18 -12.56 -14.34
CA ALA A 508 -20.25 -12.94 -15.24
C ALA A 508 -21.57 -12.25 -14.87
N LEU A 509 -21.89 -12.16 -13.58
CA LEU A 509 -23.07 -11.46 -13.08
C LEU A 509 -23.03 -9.97 -13.41
N TYR A 510 -21.87 -9.30 -13.26
CA TYR A 510 -21.73 -7.92 -13.70
C TYR A 510 -21.92 -7.79 -15.21
N GLN A 511 -21.32 -8.68 -16.00
CA GLN A 511 -21.46 -8.62 -17.46
C GLN A 511 -22.92 -8.81 -17.92
N SER A 512 -23.71 -9.65 -17.24
CA SER A 512 -25.11 -9.89 -17.59
C SER A 512 -26.06 -8.82 -17.08
N ASP A 513 -25.83 -8.30 -15.87
CA ASP A 513 -26.81 -7.46 -15.15
C ASP A 513 -26.41 -5.96 -15.13
N ARG A 514 -25.27 -5.57 -15.74
CA ARG A 514 -24.86 -4.15 -15.85
C ARG A 514 -25.78 -3.35 -16.75
N ALA A 515 -26.00 -2.09 -16.39
CA ALA A 515 -26.55 -1.12 -17.32
C ALA A 515 -25.51 -0.72 -18.37
N GLU A 516 -25.96 -0.14 -19.47
CA GLU A 516 -25.06 0.39 -20.50
C GLU A 516 -24.11 1.45 -19.91
N GLY A 517 -22.81 1.31 -20.16
CA GLY A 517 -21.78 2.21 -19.66
C GLY A 517 -21.53 2.15 -18.14
N GLU A 518 -22.22 1.29 -17.41
CA GLU A 518 -22.03 1.15 -15.97
C GLU A 518 -20.65 0.55 -15.64
N THR A 519 -19.98 1.10 -14.63
CA THR A 519 -18.69 0.59 -14.15
C THR A 519 -18.87 -0.58 -13.18
N PRO A 520 -17.84 -1.45 -13.00
CA PRO A 520 -17.92 -2.53 -12.02
C PRO A 520 -18.27 -2.03 -10.61
N ASN A 521 -17.66 -0.91 -10.19
CA ASN A 521 -17.93 -0.32 -8.88
C ASN A 521 -19.39 0.08 -8.70
N ALA A 522 -19.96 0.81 -9.67
CA ALA A 522 -21.34 1.26 -9.63
C ALA A 522 -22.29 0.06 -9.54
N PHE A 523 -22.04 -0.97 -10.35
CA PHE A 523 -22.81 -2.21 -10.31
C PHE A 523 -22.75 -2.89 -8.94
N PHE A 524 -21.56 -3.18 -8.41
CA PHE A 524 -21.41 -3.90 -7.14
C PHE A 524 -21.89 -3.08 -5.93
N ARG A 525 -21.98 -1.75 -6.05
CA ARG A 525 -22.65 -0.87 -5.06
C ARG A 525 -24.16 -1.03 -5.06
N ARG A 526 -24.79 -1.12 -6.23
CA ARG A 526 -26.27 -1.18 -6.33
C ARG A 526 -26.85 -2.58 -6.27
N VAL A 527 -26.11 -3.60 -6.72
CA VAL A 527 -26.65 -4.96 -6.88
C VAL A 527 -27.25 -5.48 -5.58
N ASP A 528 -28.40 -6.13 -5.65
CA ASP A 528 -29.05 -6.72 -4.47
C ASP A 528 -28.20 -7.89 -3.94
N PRO A 529 -27.79 -7.88 -2.66
CA PRO A 529 -27.10 -9.01 -2.04
C PRO A 529 -27.80 -10.36 -2.23
N LYS A 530 -29.15 -10.39 -2.30
CA LYS A 530 -29.90 -11.63 -2.57
C LYS A 530 -29.64 -12.17 -3.97
N ARG A 531 -29.55 -11.30 -4.98
CA ARG A 531 -29.20 -11.68 -6.35
C ARG A 531 -27.80 -12.28 -6.42
N VAL A 532 -26.85 -11.69 -5.68
CA VAL A 532 -25.48 -12.21 -5.54
C VAL A 532 -25.47 -13.58 -4.88
N VAL A 533 -26.15 -13.74 -3.75
CA VAL A 533 -26.25 -15.04 -3.04
C VAL A 533 -26.89 -16.10 -3.94
N ALA A 534 -27.92 -15.76 -4.71
CA ALA A 534 -28.53 -16.67 -5.67
C ALA A 534 -27.55 -17.10 -6.78
N ALA A 535 -26.76 -16.16 -7.32
CA ALA A 535 -25.76 -16.44 -8.34
C ALA A 535 -24.60 -17.33 -7.83
N LEU A 536 -24.31 -17.28 -6.52
CA LEU A 536 -23.29 -18.10 -5.87
C LEU A 536 -23.84 -19.36 -5.19
N GLY A 537 -25.14 -19.67 -5.34
CA GLY A 537 -25.85 -20.64 -4.50
C GLY A 537 -25.20 -22.03 -4.47
N ASP A 538 -24.70 -22.51 -5.60
CA ASP A 538 -24.00 -23.79 -5.73
C ASP A 538 -22.67 -23.81 -4.95
N LEU A 539 -21.98 -22.67 -4.85
CA LEU A 539 -20.74 -22.51 -4.09
C LEU A 539 -20.97 -22.35 -2.58
N LEU A 540 -22.20 -22.08 -2.16
CA LEU A 540 -22.58 -21.86 -0.75
C LEU A 540 -23.19 -23.09 -0.09
N ALA A 541 -23.46 -24.15 -0.86
CA ALA A 541 -23.89 -25.44 -0.33
C ALA A 541 -22.84 -26.04 0.62
N GLY A 542 -23.21 -27.09 1.36
CA GLY A 542 -22.39 -27.71 2.42
C GLY A 542 -20.93 -28.03 2.03
N PHE A 543 -20.14 -28.40 3.03
CA PHE A 543 -18.72 -28.64 2.84
C PHE A 543 -18.42 -29.97 2.14
N ALA A 544 -17.48 -29.95 1.20
CA ALA A 544 -16.94 -31.13 0.52
C ALA A 544 -15.63 -31.59 1.18
N ALA A 545 -15.23 -32.83 0.90
CA ALA A 545 -13.96 -33.37 1.38
C ALA A 545 -12.77 -32.58 0.82
N GLY A 546 -11.79 -32.28 1.66
CA GLY A 546 -10.60 -31.49 1.32
C GLY A 546 -10.79 -29.98 1.48
N GLU A 547 -12.01 -29.51 1.73
CA GLU A 547 -12.27 -28.09 2.00
C GLU A 547 -11.95 -27.66 3.42
N GLU A 548 -11.68 -28.62 4.30
CA GLU A 548 -11.10 -28.36 5.61
C GLU A 548 -9.66 -27.86 5.54
N ALA A 549 -9.01 -27.84 4.37
CA ALA A 549 -7.66 -27.30 4.18
C ALA A 549 -7.70 -25.93 3.49
N ASP A 550 -6.85 -24.99 3.94
CA ASP A 550 -6.72 -23.69 3.27
C ASP A 550 -6.11 -23.86 1.86
N ILE A 551 -6.14 -22.80 1.07
CA ILE A 551 -5.54 -22.80 -0.28
C ILE A 551 -4.03 -23.03 -0.17
N GLY A 552 -3.53 -23.97 -0.97
CA GLY A 552 -2.11 -24.37 -0.96
C GLY A 552 -1.71 -25.27 0.22
N GLU A 553 -2.68 -25.81 0.98
CA GLU A 553 -2.45 -26.78 2.05
C GLU A 553 -3.12 -28.12 1.75
N THR A 554 -2.63 -29.19 2.37
CA THR A 554 -3.21 -30.55 2.23
C THR A 554 -3.76 -31.10 3.53
N VAL A 555 -3.49 -30.44 4.66
CA VAL A 555 -3.92 -30.84 6.01
C VAL A 555 -5.03 -29.93 6.54
N GLY A 556 -5.76 -30.41 7.56
CA GLY A 556 -6.87 -29.69 8.17
C GLY A 556 -6.49 -28.30 8.69
N PHE A 557 -7.46 -27.39 8.68
CA PHE A 557 -7.29 -25.98 9.01
C PHE A 557 -7.57 -25.72 10.49
N GLU A 558 -6.61 -25.07 11.14
CA GLU A 558 -6.77 -24.54 12.49
C GLU A 558 -6.54 -23.04 12.51
N VAL A 559 -7.37 -22.33 13.27
CA VAL A 559 -7.24 -20.89 13.44
C VAL A 559 -6.10 -20.59 14.42
N ALA A 560 -4.89 -20.42 13.90
CA ALA A 560 -3.70 -20.07 14.68
C ALA A 560 -3.44 -18.54 14.66
N VAL A 561 -4.35 -17.76 15.25
CA VAL A 561 -4.17 -16.30 15.39
C VAL A 561 -3.34 -16.01 16.64
N GLY A 562 -2.12 -15.52 16.44
CA GLY A 562 -1.23 -15.07 17.51
C GLY A 562 -1.44 -13.60 17.89
N GLN A 563 -0.62 -13.11 18.81
CA GLN A 563 -0.62 -11.70 19.21
C GLN A 563 0.18 -10.89 18.17
N GLY A 564 -0.44 -9.98 17.44
CA GLY A 564 0.29 -9.14 16.49
C GLY A 564 1.06 -8.06 17.22
N GLU A 565 2.36 -7.91 17.03
CA GLU A 565 3.20 -6.99 17.83
C GLU A 565 2.81 -5.50 17.79
N CYS A 566 2.27 -5.02 16.67
CA CYS A 566 1.68 -3.68 16.64
C CYS A 566 0.28 -3.64 17.28
N ALA A 567 -0.44 -4.76 17.41
CA ALA A 567 -1.78 -4.86 17.97
C ALA A 567 -1.80 -5.35 19.44
N ALA A 568 -0.71 -5.97 19.88
CA ALA A 568 -0.37 -6.48 21.21
C ALA A 568 -0.06 -5.35 22.17
#